data_AF-A0A2G9XFX5-F1
#
_entry.id   AF-A0A2G9XFX5-F1
#
_cell.length_a   1.000
_cell.length_b   1.000
_cell.length_c   1.000
_cell.angle_alpha   90.00
_cell.angle_beta   90.00
_cell.angle_gamma   90.00
#
_symmetry.space_group_name_H-M   'P 1'
#
loop_
_entity.id
_entity.type
_entity.pdbx_description
1 polymer ?
#
loop_
_entity_poly.entity_id
_entity_poly.type
_entity_poly.pdbx_seq_one_letter_code
_entity_poly.pdbx_strand_id
1 'polypeptide(L)'
;MDILASLKIGTWVLEMDLRRSLAVRYYKNKRLSLGKSAKLAETNRLDFMDCLATEGAVVFDYNESDLQEELRLREVIWKIQFIEKLKFVELSPKKSRVLFLGSHTC
;
A
#
# COMPACT_ATOMS: atom_id res chain seq x y z
N MET A 1 1.46 -42.21 25.68
CA MET A 1 0.99 -41.72 24.36
C MET A 1 1.75 -40.45 24.07
N ASP A 2 2.61 -40.47 23.05
CA ASP A 2 3.38 -39.30 22.64
C ASP A 2 2.47 -38.37 21.82
N ILE A 3 2.22 -37.16 22.34
CA ILE A 3 1.32 -36.17 21.71
C ILE A 3 1.86 -35.77 20.33
N LEU A 4 3.18 -35.75 20.15
CA LEU A 4 3.81 -35.42 18.87
C LEU A 4 3.52 -36.50 17.83
N ALA A 5 3.49 -37.76 18.24
CA ALA A 5 3.12 -38.89 17.38
C ALA A 5 1.65 -38.81 16.93
N SER A 6 0.75 -38.33 17.79
CA SER A 6 -0.67 -38.10 17.45
C SER A 6 -0.85 -36.98 16.42
N LEU A 7 -0.02 -35.94 16.51
CA LEU A 7 -0.02 -34.81 15.57
C LEU A 7 0.71 -35.12 14.26
N LYS A 8 1.48 -36.22 14.20
CA LYS A 8 2.34 -36.62 13.07
C LYS A 8 3.34 -35.53 12.64
N ILE A 9 3.82 -34.73 13.60
CA ILE A 9 4.79 -33.65 13.36
C ILE A 9 6.00 -33.79 14.25
N GLY A 10 7.13 -33.23 13.81
CA GLY A 10 8.32 -33.09 14.64
C GLY A 10 8.24 -31.90 15.58
N THR A 11 9.04 -31.91 16.65
CA THR A 11 9.12 -30.84 17.65
C THR A 11 9.40 -29.47 17.05
N TRP A 12 10.24 -29.39 16.03
CA TRP A 12 10.59 -28.14 15.36
C TRP A 12 9.39 -27.49 14.64
N VAL A 13 8.57 -28.31 13.97
CA VAL A 13 7.36 -27.82 13.28
C VAL A 13 6.37 -27.28 14.30
N LEU A 14 6.19 -27.99 15.43
CA LEU A 14 5.34 -27.52 16.52
C LEU A 14 5.82 -26.18 17.11
N GLU A 15 7.13 -26.02 17.28
CA GLU A 15 7.71 -24.79 17.80
C GLU A 15 7.45 -23.60 16.85
N MET A 16 7.58 -23.80 15.54
CA MET A 16 7.24 -22.80 14.54
C MET A 16 5.76 -22.41 14.58
N ASP A 17 4.87 -23.41 14.62
CA ASP A 17 3.42 -23.19 14.70
C ASP A 17 3.05 -22.40 15.96
N LEU A 18 3.71 -22.71 17.09
CA LEU A 18 3.51 -22.00 18.35
C LEU A 18 3.95 -20.54 18.25
N ARG A 19 5.16 -20.27 17.72
CA ARG A 19 5.67 -18.90 17.52
C ARG A 19 4.74 -18.09 16.62
N ARG A 20 4.31 -18.66 15.50
CA ARG A 20 3.38 -18.04 14.56
C ARG A 20 2.05 -17.72 15.23
N SER A 21 1.46 -18.69 15.92
CA SER A 21 0.18 -18.51 16.63
C SER A 21 0.26 -17.41 17.70
N LEU A 22 1.36 -17.37 18.47
CA LEU A 22 1.59 -16.33 19.47
C LEU A 22 1.79 -14.95 18.84
N ALA A 23 2.53 -14.86 17.74
CA ALA A 23 2.74 -13.62 17.01
C ALA A 23 1.42 -13.04 16.50
N VAL A 24 0.57 -13.86 15.88
CA VAL A 24 -0.76 -13.44 15.41
C VAL A 24 -1.61 -12.97 16.58
N ARG A 25 -1.65 -13.73 17.68
CA ARG A 25 -2.45 -13.38 18.87
C ARG A 25 -2.00 -12.05 19.48
N TYR A 26 -0.70 -11.83 19.63
CA TYR A 26 -0.17 -10.58 20.20
C TYR A 26 -0.34 -9.39 19.27
N TYR A 27 -0.28 -9.60 17.95
CA TYR A 27 -0.61 -8.57 16.96
C TYR A 27 -2.09 -8.18 17.04
N LYS A 28 -3.02 -9.15 16.99
CA LYS A 28 -4.47 -8.93 17.09
C LYS A 28 -4.85 -8.18 18.37
N ASN A 29 -4.19 -8.49 19.48
CA ASN A 29 -4.42 -7.83 20.77
C ASN A 29 -3.70 -6.46 20.91
N LYS A 30 -3.12 -5.92 19.83
CA LYS A 30 -2.37 -4.66 19.80
C LYS A 30 -1.21 -4.61 20.82
N ARG A 31 -0.69 -5.76 21.24
CA ARG A 31 0.44 -5.87 22.21
C ARG A 31 1.80 -5.83 21.53
N LEU A 32 1.89 -6.33 20.30
CA LEU A 32 3.09 -6.26 19.48
C LEU A 32 2.77 -5.54 18.16
N SER A 33 3.69 -4.70 17.70
CA SER A 33 3.63 -4.12 16.37
C SER A 33 3.85 -5.20 15.31
N LEU A 34 3.46 -4.91 14.06
CA LEU A 34 3.65 -5.84 12.93
C LEU A 34 5.10 -6.35 12.83
N GLY A 35 6.09 -5.45 12.90
CA GLY A 35 7.50 -5.83 12.79
C GLY A 35 8.00 -6.68 13.95
N LYS A 36 7.55 -6.40 15.19
CA LYS A 36 7.91 -7.22 16.36
C LYS A 36 7.25 -8.59 16.31
N SER A 37 6.04 -8.67 15.78
CA SER A 37 5.30 -9.93 15.60
C SER A 37 5.91 -10.79 14.50
N ALA A 38 6.29 -10.19 13.37
CA ALA A 38 7.04 -10.88 12.30
C ALA A 38 8.36 -11.46 12.84
N LYS A 39 9.10 -10.69 13.64
CA LYS A 39 10.32 -11.15 14.30
C LYS A 39 10.07 -12.33 15.26
N LEU A 40 8.96 -12.30 16.02
CA LEU A 40 8.56 -13.41 16.90
C LEU A 40 8.21 -14.68 16.11
N ALA A 41 7.58 -14.51 14.94
CA ALA A 41 7.27 -15.59 14.02
C ALA A 41 8.49 -16.04 13.17
N GLU A 42 9.67 -15.42 13.35
CA GLU A 42 10.88 -15.67 12.54
C GLU A 42 10.65 -15.52 11.03
N THR A 43 9.78 -14.58 10.66
CA THR A 43 9.42 -14.28 9.26
C THR A 43 9.76 -12.83 8.92
N ASN A 44 9.88 -12.55 7.63
CA ASN A 44 9.95 -11.16 7.19
C ASN A 44 8.56 -10.50 7.32
N ARG A 45 8.51 -9.17 7.18
CA ARG A 45 7.27 -8.41 7.37
C ARG A 45 6.17 -8.77 6.36
N LEU A 46 6.52 -9.01 5.11
CA LEU A 46 5.57 -9.32 4.03
C LEU A 46 4.99 -10.73 4.24
N ASP A 47 5.86 -11.71 4.49
CA ASP A 47 5.41 -13.08 4.77
C ASP A 47 4.49 -13.13 6.00
N PHE A 48 4.78 -12.32 7.02
CA PHE A 48 3.91 -12.23 8.19
C PHE A 48 2.56 -11.57 7.88
N MET A 49 2.50 -10.61 6.96
CA MET A 49 1.23 -10.05 6.47
C MET A 49 0.42 -11.11 5.73
N ASP A 50 1.06 -11.98 4.93
CA ASP A 50 0.38 -13.10 4.28
C ASP A 50 -0.16 -14.10 5.32
N CYS A 51 0.61 -14.37 6.38
CA CYS A 51 0.16 -15.20 7.51
C CYS A 51 -1.10 -14.61 8.17
N LEU A 52 -1.10 -13.31 8.42
CA LEU A 52 -2.24 -12.60 8.99
C LEU A 52 -3.47 -12.68 8.07
N ALA A 53 -3.29 -12.51 6.76
CA ALA A 53 -4.36 -12.64 5.78
C ALA A 53 -4.99 -14.04 5.77
N THR A 54 -4.17 -15.11 5.82
CA THR A 54 -4.67 -16.49 5.90
C THR A 54 -5.48 -16.77 7.17
N GLU A 55 -5.19 -16.08 8.28
CA GLU A 55 -5.89 -16.21 9.55
C GLU A 55 -7.04 -15.19 9.74
N GLY A 56 -7.48 -14.56 8.64
CA GLY A 56 -8.57 -13.58 8.63
C GLY A 56 -8.28 -12.33 9.46
N ALA A 57 -7.01 -12.04 9.73
CA ALA A 57 -6.60 -10.84 10.44
C ALA A 57 -6.48 -9.69 9.44
N VAL A 58 -7.32 -8.66 9.60
CA VAL A 58 -7.24 -7.44 8.81
C VAL A 58 -5.94 -6.72 9.17
N VAL A 59 -4.97 -6.73 8.26
CA VAL A 59 -3.64 -6.10 8.43
C VAL A 59 -3.75 -4.57 8.39
N PHE A 60 -4.77 -4.06 7.71
CA PHE A 60 -5.05 -2.65 7.55
C PHE A 60 -6.43 -2.32 8.13
N ASP A 61 -6.43 -1.75 9.33
CA ASP A 61 -7.62 -1.13 9.92
C ASP A 61 -7.93 0.15 9.12
N TYR A 62 -8.40 0.00 7.88
CA TYR A 62 -9.01 1.10 7.14
C TYR A 62 -10.31 1.41 7.85
N ASN A 63 -10.30 2.44 8.69
CA ASN A 63 -11.55 2.97 9.19
C ASN A 63 -12.33 3.60 8.03
N GLU A 64 -13.65 3.69 8.14
CA GLU A 64 -14.51 4.27 7.11
C GLU A 64 -14.01 5.68 6.70
N SER A 65 -13.48 6.44 7.66
CA SER A 65 -12.84 7.75 7.42
C SER A 65 -11.65 7.68 6.46
N ASP A 66 -10.78 6.69 6.64
CA ASP A 66 -9.52 6.56 5.92
C ASP A 66 -9.78 6.04 4.50
N LEU A 67 -10.75 5.14 4.36
CA LEU A 67 -11.26 4.69 3.07
C LEU A 67 -11.94 5.84 2.31
N GLN A 68 -12.75 6.66 2.98
CA GLN A 68 -13.40 7.82 2.38
C GLN A 68 -12.41 8.92 1.98
N GLU A 69 -11.32 9.08 2.73
CA GLU A 69 -10.24 10.00 2.39
C GLU A 69 -9.44 9.53 1.17
N GLU A 70 -9.13 8.24 1.07
CA GLU A 70 -8.48 7.67 -0.12
C GLU A 70 -9.39 7.71 -1.38
N LEU A 71 -10.69 7.45 -1.21
CA LEU A 71 -11.67 7.60 -2.30
C LEU A 71 -11.84 9.06 -2.74
N ARG A 72 -11.85 10.01 -1.79
CA ARG A 72 -11.83 11.45 -2.11
C ARG A 72 -10.56 11.85 -2.86
N LEU A 73 -9.38 11.37 -2.42
CA LEU A 73 -8.12 11.67 -3.08
C LEU A 73 -8.11 11.22 -4.55
N ARG A 74 -8.69 10.06 -4.88
CA ARG A 74 -8.90 9.67 -6.29
C ARG A 74 -9.70 10.72 -7.05
N GLU A 75 -10.83 11.19 -6.52
CA GLU A 75 -11.68 12.17 -7.19
C GLU A 75 -10.97 13.52 -7.41
N VAL A 76 -10.13 13.95 -6.46
CA VAL A 76 -9.34 15.19 -6.60
C VAL A 76 -8.20 15.02 -7.60
N ILE A 77 -7.54 13.85 -7.66
CA ILE A 77 -6.49 13.55 -8.65
C ILE A 77 -7.06 13.60 -10.07
N TRP A 78 -8.25 13.03 -10.31
CA TRP A 78 -8.94 13.15 -11.60
C TRP A 78 -9.22 14.61 -11.97
N LYS A 79 -9.67 15.44 -11.00
CA LYS A 79 -9.92 16.87 -11.22
C LYS A 79 -8.64 17.66 -11.51
N ILE A 80 -7.54 17.38 -10.81
CA ILE A 80 -6.25 18.05 -11.04
C ILE A 80 -5.68 17.67 -12.41
N GLN A 81 -5.65 16.37 -12.75
CA GLN A 81 -5.22 15.91 -14.08
C GLN A 81 -6.09 16.48 -15.20
N PHE A 82 -7.40 16.62 -14.97
CA PHE A 82 -8.33 17.23 -15.92
C PHE A 82 -8.09 18.74 -16.09
N ILE A 83 -7.81 19.47 -15.01
CA ILE A 83 -7.48 20.91 -15.04
C ILE A 83 -6.12 21.17 -15.74
N GLU A 84 -5.10 20.34 -15.51
CA GLU A 84 -3.83 20.44 -16.24
C GLU A 84 -4.03 20.20 -17.74
N LYS A 85 -4.89 19.24 -18.10
CA LYS A 85 -5.25 18.96 -19.50
C LYS A 85 -6.00 20.13 -20.15
N LEU A 86 -6.86 20.83 -19.40
CA LEU A 86 -7.58 22.02 -19.85
C LEU A 86 -6.67 23.25 -20.03
N LYS A 87 -5.71 23.47 -19.11
CA LYS A 87 -4.71 24.55 -19.24
C LYS A 87 -3.83 24.39 -20.49
N PHE A 88 -3.61 23.16 -20.95
CA PHE A 88 -2.85 22.89 -22.18
C PHE A 88 -3.62 23.25 -23.46
N VAL A 89 -4.95 23.32 -23.41
CA VAL A 89 -5.79 23.71 -24.56
C VAL A 89 -5.86 25.24 -24.71
N GLU A 90 -5.77 26.00 -23.62
CA GLU A 90 -5.78 27.48 -23.67
C GLU A 90 -4.45 28.11 -24.10
N LEU A 91 -3.32 27.37 -24.04
CA LEU A 91 -1.96 27.90 -24.21
C LEU A 91 -1.25 27.46 -25.51
N SER A 92 -1.97 27.35 -26.63
CA SER A 92 -1.32 27.23 -27.96
C SER A 92 -1.90 28.23 -28.99
N PRO A 93 -1.06 28.89 -29.81
CA PRO A 93 -1.15 30.33 -30.07
C PRO A 93 -1.75 30.68 -31.45
N LYS A 94 -2.58 31.72 -31.53
CA LYS A 94 -2.85 32.42 -32.81
C LYS A 94 -1.94 33.64 -32.99
N LYS A 95 -0.81 33.38 -33.65
CA LYS A 95 -0.25 34.13 -34.79
C LYS A 95 -0.32 35.66 -34.74
N SER A 96 0.80 36.31 -34.39
CA SER A 96 1.07 37.71 -34.74
C SER A 96 2.14 37.80 -35.83
N ARG A 97 1.66 38.24 -36.98
CA ARG A 97 2.37 38.56 -38.22
C ARG A 97 3.05 39.92 -38.02
N VAL A 98 4.38 39.98 -37.99
CA VAL A 98 5.12 41.26 -38.09
C VAL A 98 5.85 41.29 -39.43
N LEU A 99 5.44 42.27 -40.24
CA LEU A 99 6.02 42.62 -41.53
C LEU A 99 7.46 43.10 -41.31
N PHE A 100 8.44 42.42 -41.91
CA PHE A 100 9.74 43.03 -42.14
C PHE A 100 9.58 44.00 -43.32
N LEU A 101 9.49 45.30 -43.01
CA LEU A 101 9.74 46.35 -43.99
C LEU A 101 11.23 46.30 -44.34
N GLY A 102 11.52 45.71 -45.51
CA GLY A 102 12.79 45.91 -46.18
C GLY A 102 12.90 47.37 -46.62
N SER A 103 13.73 48.13 -45.91
CA SER A 103 14.23 49.41 -46.38
C SER A 103 15.18 49.17 -47.56
N HIS A 104 14.73 49.50 -48.76
CA HIS A 104 15.62 49.70 -49.91
C HIS A 104 16.44 50.98 -49.68
N THR A 105 17.74 50.83 -49.54
CA THR A 105 18.72 51.79 -50.05
C THR A 105 19.64 51.04 -50.98
N CYS A 106 19.20 50.90 -52.24
CA CYS A 106 19.89 51.28 -53.48
C CYS A 106 18.96 50.96 -54.65
#